data_AF-A0A9E5EZ88-F1
#
_entry.id   AF-A0A9E5EZ88-F1
#
_cell.length_a   1.000
_cell.length_b   1.000
_cell.length_c   1.000
_cell.angle_alpha   90.00
_cell.angle_beta   90.00
_cell.angle_gamma   90.00
#
_symmetry.space_group_name_H-M   'P 1'
#
loop_
_entity.id
_entity.type
_entity.pdbx_description
1 polymer ?
#
loop_
_entity_poly.entity_id
_entity_poly.type
_entity_poly.pdbx_seq_one_letter_code
_entity_poly.pdbx_strand_id
1 'polypeptide(L)'
;MNALLNVITVLLSGLAAQDFQVELKGPAKIPQGTPVQIAIPAGINVKSKTCLLSGAGTTNLLGQVVEKFTADLTAKEKQQYLVVVLPALSIPDSGATLAGTWLASDAKNSSLSFSFEDKNSELSQVTLEGKPVLQFVHPVLKEGKEREASYKPFHHLFDNSGALVTKGAGGQFTHHRGIFLGFSKVTYGNNVKVDIWHCKDDTHQAFEKVLLRESGPVLASEKDQIAWNGKNKETFAVEERQLVVYKVPGGQLVEFQSVVRTTGGPVLLDGDPQHAGFHFRASNEVSEKTSKETIYLRPDGEDKPGAS
;
A
#
# COMPACT_ATOMS: atom_id res chain seq x y z
N MET A 1 -8.03 -14.54 1.83
CA MET A 1 -8.00 -14.74 3.30
C MET A 1 -7.19 -13.60 3.93
N ASN A 2 -7.84 -12.47 4.25
CA ASN A 2 -7.25 -11.52 5.18
C ASN A 2 -7.57 -12.03 6.58
N ALA A 3 -6.68 -12.87 7.11
CA ALA A 3 -6.57 -12.97 8.56
C ALA A 3 -5.98 -11.63 9.00
N LEU A 4 -6.84 -10.61 9.14
CA LEU A 4 -6.58 -9.52 10.07
C LEU A 4 -6.35 -10.22 11.40
N LEU A 5 -5.08 -10.42 11.75
CA LEU A 5 -4.63 -10.95 13.03
C LEU A 5 -5.03 -9.88 14.07
N ASN A 6 -6.29 -9.93 14.48
CA ASN A 6 -6.84 -8.96 15.39
C ASN A 6 -6.32 -9.28 16.80
N VAL A 7 -5.65 -8.27 17.36
CA VAL A 7 -5.27 -8.10 18.76
C VAL A 7 -3.97 -8.80 19.18
N ILE A 8 -2.86 -8.10 18.93
CA ILE A 8 -1.61 -8.24 19.68
C ILE A 8 -1.60 -7.10 20.70
N THR A 9 -1.63 -7.46 21.98
CA THR A 9 -1.59 -6.46 23.06
C THR A 9 -0.12 -6.25 23.45
N VAL A 10 0.31 -5.00 23.49
CA VAL A 10 1.62 -4.63 24.07
C VAL A 10 1.39 -4.42 25.56
N LEU A 11 2.04 -5.21 26.40
CA LEU A 11 2.13 -4.97 27.84
C LEU A 11 3.60 -4.70 28.18
N LEU A 12 3.85 -3.60 28.90
CA LEU A 12 5.14 -3.30 29.49
C LEU A 12 5.23 -4.05 30.83
N SER A 13 6.22 -4.93 30.97
CA SER A 13 6.81 -5.23 32.29
C SER A 13 8.32 -5.21 32.17
N GLY A 14 8.94 -4.24 32.84
CA GLY A 14 10.38 -4.04 32.82
C GLY A 14 11.11 -5.14 33.58
N LEU A 15 12.01 -5.83 32.87
CA LEU A 15 13.08 -6.65 33.44
C LEU A 15 14.39 -6.19 32.79
N ALA A 16 15.46 -6.19 33.58
CA ALA A 16 16.68 -5.38 33.48
C ALA A 16 17.55 -5.49 32.19
N ALA A 17 17.06 -6.05 31.09
CA ALA A 17 17.72 -6.10 29.79
C ALA A 17 16.79 -5.85 28.57
N GLN A 18 15.48 -5.70 28.79
CA GLN A 18 14.46 -5.56 27.74
C GLN A 18 13.75 -4.21 27.90
N ASP A 19 13.49 -3.50 26.80
CA ASP A 19 12.82 -2.20 26.83
C ASP A 19 11.30 -2.34 26.88
N PHE A 20 10.74 -3.36 26.20
CA PHE A 20 9.31 -3.63 26.14
C PHE A 20 9.02 -5.09 25.79
N GLN A 21 7.75 -5.51 25.87
CA GLN A 21 7.29 -6.83 25.46
C GLN A 21 6.06 -6.73 24.57
N VAL A 22 5.93 -7.70 23.66
CA VAL A 22 4.80 -7.85 22.74
C VAL A 22 4.16 -9.21 23.00
N GLU A 23 2.87 -9.22 23.33
CA GLU A 23 2.10 -10.46 23.47
C GLU A 23 1.35 -10.80 22.19
N LEU A 24 1.76 -11.89 21.56
CA LEU A 24 1.12 -12.46 20.40
C LEU A 24 -0.04 -13.38 20.82
N LYS A 25 -1.25 -13.02 20.41
CA LYS A 25 -2.44 -13.87 20.45
C LYS A 25 -3.00 -13.96 19.04
N GLY A 26 -3.46 -15.15 18.64
CA GLY A 26 -3.88 -15.37 17.26
C GLY A 26 -4.06 -16.85 16.93
N PRO A 27 -4.17 -17.18 15.63
CA PRO A 27 -4.27 -18.56 15.19
C PRO A 27 -3.04 -19.37 15.62
N ALA A 28 -3.24 -20.66 15.87
CA ALA A 28 -2.19 -21.56 16.34
C ALA A 28 -0.97 -21.63 15.40
N LYS A 29 -1.15 -21.29 14.12
CA LYS A 29 -0.09 -21.21 13.12
C LYS A 29 -0.15 -19.89 12.35
N ILE A 30 1.00 -19.24 12.23
CA ILE A 30 1.22 -18.04 11.44
C ILE A 30 2.13 -18.41 10.26
N PRO A 31 1.72 -18.15 9.02
CA PRO A 31 2.57 -18.34 7.84
C PRO A 31 3.80 -17.42 7.83
N GLN A 32 4.88 -17.86 7.20
CA GLN A 32 6.05 -17.02 6.98
C GLN A 32 5.69 -15.80 6.11
N GLY A 33 6.28 -14.65 6.44
CA GLY A 33 6.11 -13.43 5.65
C GLY A 33 4.83 -12.67 5.99
N THR A 34 4.16 -13.00 7.10
CA THR A 34 2.93 -12.34 7.54
C THR A 34 3.28 -10.98 8.17
N PRO A 35 2.91 -9.84 7.56
CA PRO A 35 3.04 -8.55 8.22
C PRO A 35 2.04 -8.44 9.36
N VAL A 36 2.49 -7.84 10.45
CA VAL A 36 1.72 -7.67 11.66
C VAL A 36 1.94 -6.27 12.17
N GLN A 37 0.84 -5.62 12.52
CA GLN A 37 0.84 -4.25 13.02
C GLN A 37 0.30 -4.23 14.43
N ILE A 38 1.05 -3.58 15.31
CA ILE A 38 0.83 -3.63 16.74
C ILE A 38 0.66 -2.20 17.21
N ALA A 39 -0.56 -1.83 17.60
CA ALA A 39 -0.83 -0.50 18.13
C ALA A 39 0.02 -0.29 19.39
N ILE A 40 0.80 0.79 19.41
CA ILE A 40 1.61 1.18 20.57
C ILE A 40 0.72 2.01 21.50
N PRO A 41 0.39 1.55 22.73
CA PRO A 41 -0.47 2.31 23.63
C PRO A 41 0.07 3.71 23.94
N ALA A 42 -0.83 4.65 24.23
CA ALA A 42 -0.42 5.96 24.74
C ALA A 42 0.38 5.79 26.05
N GLY A 43 1.52 6.49 26.17
CA GLY A 43 2.39 6.43 27.35
C GLY A 43 3.60 5.50 27.22
N ILE A 44 3.70 4.69 26.16
CA ILE A 44 4.95 3.98 25.85
C ILE A 44 6.01 4.98 25.39
N ASN A 45 7.19 4.95 26.01
CA ASN A 45 8.33 5.75 25.56
C ASN A 45 9.03 5.04 24.39
N VAL A 46 8.66 5.43 23.16
CA VAL A 46 9.31 4.95 21.93
C VAL A 46 10.68 5.63 21.79
N LYS A 47 11.75 4.87 22.00
CA LYS A 47 13.13 5.40 21.99
C LYS A 47 13.77 5.43 20.59
N SER A 48 13.28 4.64 19.64
CA SER A 48 13.76 4.58 18.25
C SER A 48 12.63 4.18 17.30
N LYS A 49 12.75 4.51 16.00
CA LYS A 49 11.84 3.97 14.96
C LYS A 49 12.10 2.51 14.62
N THR A 50 13.12 1.88 15.21
CA THR A 50 13.48 0.48 14.95
C THR A 50 13.81 -0.27 16.24
N CYS A 51 13.47 -1.56 16.25
CA CYS A 51 13.75 -2.44 17.38
C CYS A 51 14.10 -3.86 16.90
N LEU A 52 14.70 -4.65 17.78
CA LEU A 52 14.80 -6.10 17.62
C LEU A 52 13.86 -6.80 18.59
N LEU A 53 13.17 -7.82 18.09
CA LEU A 53 12.29 -8.69 18.85
C LEU A 53 12.89 -10.10 18.92
N SER A 54 12.92 -10.70 20.11
CA SER A 54 13.37 -12.07 20.33
C SER A 54 12.42 -12.82 21.27
N GLY A 55 12.25 -14.12 21.07
CA GLY A 55 11.29 -14.94 21.80
C GLY A 55 10.45 -15.80 20.86
N ALA A 56 9.68 -16.74 21.40
CA ALA A 56 8.80 -17.61 20.60
C ALA A 56 9.50 -18.31 19.41
N GLY A 57 10.75 -18.73 19.58
CA GLY A 57 11.54 -19.35 18.50
C GLY A 57 12.11 -18.37 17.46
N THR A 58 11.95 -17.06 17.69
CA THR A 58 12.48 -15.98 16.85
C THR A 58 13.66 -15.30 17.55
N THR A 59 14.68 -14.94 16.79
CA THR A 59 15.85 -14.20 17.27
C THR A 59 16.08 -12.99 16.38
N ASN A 60 16.24 -11.81 16.99
CA ASN A 60 16.56 -10.55 16.31
C ASN A 60 15.63 -10.22 15.13
N LEU A 61 14.33 -10.46 15.29
CA LEU A 61 13.34 -10.03 14.32
C LEU A 61 13.25 -8.51 14.31
N LEU A 62 13.44 -7.93 13.13
CA LEU A 62 13.41 -6.49 12.96
C LEU A 62 11.99 -5.95 12.99
N GLY A 63 11.79 -4.89 13.76
CA GLY A 63 10.55 -4.13 13.82
C GLY A 63 10.76 -2.67 13.44
N GLN A 64 9.72 -2.05 12.92
CA GLN A 64 9.68 -0.67 12.49
C GLN A 64 8.46 0.05 13.08
N VAL A 65 8.67 1.21 13.69
CA VAL A 65 7.59 2.05 14.20
C VAL A 65 7.14 3.02 13.11
N VAL A 66 5.83 3.13 12.90
CA VAL A 66 5.21 4.05 11.93
C VAL A 66 4.10 4.86 12.59
N GLU A 67 3.90 6.10 12.14
CA GLU A 67 3.03 7.06 12.82
C GLU A 67 1.56 6.99 12.40
N LYS A 68 1.22 6.27 11.32
CA LYS A 68 -0.17 6.13 10.85
C LYS A 68 -0.35 4.97 9.86
N PHE A 69 -1.00 3.88 10.28
CA PHE A 69 -1.59 2.89 9.38
C PHE A 69 -3.05 2.70 9.79
N THR A 70 -4.00 3.10 8.94
CA THR A 70 -5.40 2.79 9.26
C THR A 70 -6.21 2.59 7.98
N ALA A 71 -6.61 1.33 7.74
CA ALA A 71 -7.88 0.98 7.11
C ALA A 71 -9.08 1.38 7.99
N ASP A 72 -8.81 1.59 9.29
CA ASP A 72 -9.78 1.97 10.29
C ASP A 72 -10.00 3.48 10.30
N LEU A 73 -11.13 3.92 9.73
CA LEU A 73 -11.59 5.31 9.77
C LEU A 73 -11.88 5.83 11.19
N THR A 74 -11.91 4.95 12.18
CA THR A 74 -12.20 5.25 13.60
C THR A 74 -10.95 5.35 14.47
N ALA A 75 -9.76 5.07 13.91
CA ALA A 75 -8.51 5.19 14.62
C ALA A 75 -8.29 6.62 15.14
N LYS A 76 -7.89 6.73 16.41
CA LYS A 76 -7.60 8.02 17.06
C LYS A 76 -6.43 8.73 16.37
N GLU A 77 -6.45 10.06 16.35
CA GLU A 77 -5.34 10.85 15.82
C GLU A 77 -4.00 10.45 16.48
N LYS A 78 -2.95 10.30 15.66
CA LYS A 78 -1.55 10.09 16.09
C LYS A 78 -1.23 8.72 16.74
N GLN A 79 -1.99 7.67 16.44
CA GLN A 79 -1.67 6.31 16.88
C GLN A 79 -0.43 5.76 16.16
N GLN A 80 0.62 5.45 16.91
CA GLN A 80 1.81 4.76 16.39
C GLN A 80 1.61 3.24 16.36
N TYR A 81 2.26 2.59 15.40
CA TYR A 81 2.25 1.13 15.27
C TYR A 81 3.66 0.60 15.18
N LEU A 82 3.95 -0.47 15.91
CA LEU A 82 5.10 -1.33 15.66
C LEU A 82 4.70 -2.34 14.58
N VAL A 83 5.45 -2.37 13.49
CA VAL A 83 5.22 -3.28 12.36
C VAL A 83 6.37 -4.25 12.24
N VAL A 84 6.02 -5.52 12.08
CA VAL A 84 6.95 -6.64 11.94
C VAL A 84 6.48 -7.59 10.85
N VAL A 85 7.40 -8.26 10.17
CA VAL A 85 7.08 -9.35 9.24
C VAL A 85 7.45 -10.66 9.92
N LEU A 86 6.45 -11.40 10.40
CA LEU A 86 6.67 -12.60 11.19
C LEU A 86 7.23 -13.74 10.32
N PRO A 87 8.18 -14.54 10.86
CA PRO A 87 8.51 -15.82 10.27
C PRO A 87 7.35 -16.81 10.47
N ALA A 88 7.50 -18.04 9.98
CA ALA A 88 6.56 -19.08 10.34
C ALA A 88 6.61 -19.30 11.86
N LEU A 89 5.46 -19.18 12.53
CA LEU A 89 5.36 -19.29 13.99
C LEU A 89 4.21 -20.20 14.39
N SER A 90 4.40 -20.92 15.50
CA SER A 90 3.33 -21.61 16.20
C SER A 90 3.02 -20.85 17.48
N ILE A 91 1.79 -20.40 17.63
CA ILE A 91 1.33 -19.65 18.81
C ILE A 91 0.54 -20.62 19.68
N PRO A 92 0.98 -20.94 20.90
CA PRO A 92 0.20 -21.79 21.80
C PRO A 92 -1.07 -21.06 22.26
N ASP A 93 -2.05 -21.79 22.76
CA ASP A 93 -3.34 -21.22 23.22
C ASP A 93 -3.16 -20.16 24.32
N SER A 94 -2.09 -20.27 25.11
CA SER A 94 -1.70 -19.28 26.13
C SER A 94 -1.15 -17.97 25.56
N GLY A 95 -0.93 -17.89 24.24
CA GLY A 95 -0.20 -16.81 23.58
C GLY A 95 1.32 -17.00 23.65
N ALA A 96 2.04 -16.16 22.90
CA ALA A 96 3.50 -16.12 22.88
C ALA A 96 4.01 -14.70 23.19
N THR A 97 5.23 -14.58 23.70
CA THR A 97 5.82 -13.27 24.01
C THR A 97 7.09 -13.04 23.21
N LEU A 98 7.23 -11.84 22.67
CA LEU A 98 8.47 -11.32 22.10
C LEU A 98 9.00 -10.19 22.99
N ALA A 99 10.23 -10.34 23.44
CA ALA A 99 10.99 -9.31 24.12
C ALA A 99 11.59 -8.32 23.10
N GLY A 100 11.39 -7.02 23.33
CA GLY A 100 11.84 -5.96 22.46
C GLY A 100 12.95 -5.10 23.05
N THR A 101 13.91 -4.75 22.19
CA THR A 101 15.01 -3.83 22.50
C THR A 101 15.10 -2.77 21.39
N TRP A 102 15.13 -1.49 21.76
CA TRP A 102 15.28 -0.39 20.80
C TRP A 102 16.70 -0.35 20.24
N LEU A 103 16.83 -0.03 18.95
CA LEU A 103 18.15 0.16 18.34
C LEU A 103 18.68 1.57 18.60
N ALA A 104 19.97 1.68 18.93
CA ALA A 104 20.62 2.95 19.28
C ALA A 104 20.75 3.92 18.10
N SER A 105 20.76 3.41 16.87
CA SER A 105 20.60 4.19 15.65
C SER A 105 19.44 3.62 14.86
N ASP A 106 18.55 4.51 14.41
CA ASP A 106 17.61 4.13 13.35
C ASP A 106 18.46 3.64 12.18
N ALA A 107 18.13 2.49 11.58
CA ALA A 107 18.86 1.89 10.46
C ALA A 107 18.81 2.73 9.15
N LYS A 108 18.68 4.06 9.27
CA LYS A 108 18.49 5.09 8.24
C LYS A 108 19.51 5.05 7.10
N ASN A 109 20.65 4.37 7.26
CA ASN A 109 21.71 4.27 6.26
C ASN A 109 22.15 2.83 5.96
N SER A 110 21.37 1.80 6.32
CA SER A 110 21.66 0.47 5.81
C SER A 110 21.15 0.37 4.36
N SER A 111 21.97 -0.13 3.45
CA SER A 111 21.52 -0.48 2.10
C SER A 111 20.31 -1.42 2.11
N LEU A 112 20.06 -2.11 3.22
CA LEU A 112 18.97 -3.07 3.42
C LEU A 112 17.61 -2.44 3.76
N SER A 113 17.51 -1.10 3.77
CA SER A 113 16.27 -0.37 4.09
C SER A 113 15.59 0.20 2.87
N PHE A 114 14.28 0.43 2.99
CA PHE A 114 13.54 1.21 2.01
C PHE A 114 13.90 2.69 2.12
N SER A 115 13.98 3.36 0.97
CA SER A 115 14.21 4.80 0.87
C SER A 115 13.31 5.44 -0.18
N PHE A 116 12.99 6.72 0.00
CA PHE A 116 12.25 7.52 -0.97
C PHE A 116 13.21 8.40 -1.78
N GLU A 117 12.91 8.52 -3.07
CA GLU A 117 13.63 9.36 -4.02
C GLU A 117 12.61 10.11 -4.88
N ASP A 118 12.53 11.43 -4.73
CA ASP A 118 11.76 12.27 -5.64
C ASP A 118 12.60 12.48 -6.92
N LYS A 119 12.22 11.82 -8.02
CA LYS A 119 12.95 11.89 -9.29
C LYS A 119 12.75 13.22 -9.98
N ASN A 120 11.54 13.77 -9.89
CA ASN A 120 11.15 15.11 -10.32
C ASN A 120 9.80 15.50 -9.67
N SER A 121 9.21 16.63 -10.06
CA SER A 121 7.95 17.13 -9.51
C SER A 121 6.70 16.31 -9.87
N GLU A 122 6.81 15.33 -10.77
CA GLU A 122 5.71 14.48 -11.26
C GLU A 122 5.99 12.97 -11.03
N LEU A 123 7.09 12.63 -10.34
CA LEU A 123 7.53 11.25 -10.14
C LEU A 123 8.32 11.09 -8.83
N SER A 124 7.79 10.29 -7.90
CA SER A 124 8.50 9.78 -6.73
C SER A 124 8.75 8.27 -6.84
N GLN A 125 9.74 7.76 -6.11
CA GLN A 125 10.13 6.36 -6.15
C GLN A 125 10.50 5.85 -4.75
N VAL A 126 10.08 4.62 -4.45
CA VAL A 126 10.61 3.83 -3.35
C VAL A 126 11.69 2.90 -3.89
N THR A 127 12.85 2.90 -3.24
CA THR A 127 13.95 1.97 -3.49
C THR A 127 14.20 1.04 -2.31
N LEU A 128 14.69 -0.16 -2.58
CA LEU A 128 15.23 -1.11 -1.59
C LEU A 128 16.56 -1.62 -2.12
N GLU A 129 17.64 -1.49 -1.36
CA GLU A 129 18.99 -1.90 -1.81
C GLU A 129 19.39 -1.22 -3.14
N GLY A 130 18.97 0.04 -3.32
CA GLY A 130 19.20 0.84 -4.53
C GLY A 130 18.37 0.43 -5.75
N LYS A 131 17.53 -0.61 -5.65
CA LYS A 131 16.64 -1.06 -6.72
C LYS A 131 15.25 -0.45 -6.59
N PRO A 132 14.57 -0.09 -7.69
CA PRO A 132 13.20 0.40 -7.65
C PRO A 132 12.26 -0.68 -7.15
N VAL A 133 11.26 -0.28 -6.36
CA VAL A 133 10.20 -1.15 -5.83
C VAL A 133 8.84 -0.62 -6.25
N LEU A 134 8.54 0.64 -5.89
CA LEU A 134 7.35 1.36 -6.32
C LEU A 134 7.77 2.68 -6.96
N GLN A 135 7.04 3.13 -7.98
CA GLN A 135 7.10 4.52 -8.43
C GLN A 135 5.70 5.10 -8.42
N PHE A 136 5.55 6.30 -7.87
CA PHE A 136 4.30 7.04 -7.96
C PHE A 136 4.45 8.08 -9.06
N VAL A 137 3.70 7.88 -10.15
CA VAL A 137 3.63 8.78 -11.29
C VAL A 137 2.45 9.71 -11.05
N HIS A 138 2.71 11.01 -10.89
CA HIS A 138 1.72 12.00 -10.51
C HIS A 138 1.79 13.26 -11.40
N PRO A 139 1.41 13.11 -12.68
CA PRO A 139 1.58 14.18 -13.65
C PRO A 139 0.61 15.34 -13.39
N VAL A 140 1.03 16.54 -13.78
CA VAL A 140 0.15 17.70 -13.91
C VAL A 140 -0.67 17.53 -15.19
N LEU A 141 -1.99 17.73 -15.11
CA LEU A 141 -2.89 17.59 -16.26
C LEU A 141 -2.41 18.47 -17.42
N LYS A 142 -2.23 17.84 -18.59
CA LYS A 142 -1.93 18.52 -19.86
C LYS A 142 -3.13 18.38 -20.79
N GLU A 143 -3.29 19.33 -21.71
CA GLU A 143 -4.37 19.31 -22.69
C GLU A 143 -3.92 18.78 -24.05
N GLY A 144 -4.89 18.48 -24.92
CA GLY A 144 -4.61 18.02 -26.28
C GLY A 144 -4.02 16.60 -26.32
N LYS A 145 -2.98 16.40 -27.15
CA LYS A 145 -2.42 15.06 -27.43
C LYS A 145 -1.72 14.41 -26.22
N GLU A 146 -1.27 15.21 -25.26
CA GLU A 146 -0.56 14.73 -24.06
C GLU A 146 -1.51 14.45 -22.88
N ARG A 147 -2.80 14.73 -23.07
CA ARG A 147 -3.80 14.55 -22.02
C ARG A 147 -3.85 13.12 -21.52
N GLU A 148 -3.78 12.14 -22.43
CA GLU A 148 -3.83 10.73 -22.06
C GLU A 148 -2.73 10.34 -21.08
N ALA A 149 -1.53 10.91 -21.27
CA ALA A 149 -0.38 10.63 -20.42
C ALA A 149 -0.50 11.22 -19.01
N SER A 150 -1.36 12.24 -18.83
CA SER A 150 -1.34 13.13 -17.65
C SER A 150 -2.64 13.20 -16.85
N TYR A 151 -3.73 12.59 -17.30
CA TYR A 151 -5.03 12.78 -16.64
C TYR A 151 -5.25 11.98 -15.35
N LYS A 152 -4.27 11.17 -14.92
CA LYS A 152 -4.36 10.44 -13.66
C LYS A 152 -3.01 10.06 -13.06
N PRO A 153 -2.91 10.11 -11.72
CA PRO A 153 -1.79 9.54 -11.00
C PRO A 153 -1.98 8.03 -10.80
N PHE A 154 -0.90 7.27 -10.88
CA PHE A 154 -0.87 5.81 -10.75
C PHE A 154 0.48 5.34 -10.20
N HIS A 155 0.54 4.09 -9.76
CA HIS A 155 1.78 3.49 -9.27
C HIS A 155 2.33 2.43 -10.22
N HIS A 156 3.63 2.46 -10.47
CA HIS A 156 4.35 1.31 -11.00
C HIS A 156 4.86 0.40 -9.89
N LEU A 157 4.89 -0.89 -10.17
CA LEU A 157 5.50 -1.92 -9.33
C LEU A 157 6.64 -2.60 -10.09
N PHE A 158 7.74 -2.84 -9.38
CA PHE A 158 8.94 -3.49 -9.87
C PHE A 158 9.18 -4.82 -9.15
N ASP A 159 9.72 -5.80 -9.86
CA ASP A 159 10.17 -7.05 -9.25
C ASP A 159 11.56 -6.91 -8.61
N ASN A 160 12.06 -7.99 -8.01
CA ASN A 160 13.38 -8.00 -7.33
C ASN A 160 14.57 -7.86 -8.29
N SER A 161 14.36 -8.05 -9.60
CA SER A 161 15.36 -7.79 -10.64
C SER A 161 15.39 -6.31 -11.05
N GLY A 162 14.33 -5.56 -10.75
CA GLY A 162 14.12 -4.18 -11.18
C GLY A 162 13.32 -4.08 -12.49
N ALA A 163 12.66 -5.14 -12.92
CA ALA A 163 11.78 -5.12 -14.10
C ALA A 163 10.38 -4.64 -13.71
N LEU A 164 9.71 -3.93 -14.63
CA LEU A 164 8.34 -3.46 -14.44
C LEU A 164 7.35 -4.62 -14.49
N VAL A 165 6.62 -4.81 -13.39
CA VAL A 165 5.52 -5.78 -13.30
C VAL A 165 4.22 -5.16 -13.83
N THR A 166 4.07 -3.84 -13.69
CA THR A 166 2.92 -3.10 -14.22
C THR A 166 3.19 -2.48 -15.59
N LYS A 167 2.14 -2.27 -16.37
CA LYS A 167 2.23 -1.61 -17.69
C LYS A 167 2.50 -0.12 -17.59
N GLY A 168 3.48 0.33 -18.37
CA GLY A 168 3.81 1.73 -18.66
C GLY A 168 3.06 2.29 -19.87
N ALA A 169 3.60 3.37 -20.46
CA ALA A 169 3.03 3.96 -21.67
C ALA A 169 3.14 3.04 -22.89
N GLY A 170 2.21 3.18 -23.85
CA GLY A 170 2.19 2.40 -25.09
C GLY A 170 1.48 1.04 -24.95
N GLY A 171 1.78 0.13 -25.88
CA GLY A 171 1.19 -1.22 -25.93
C GLY A 171 -0.31 -1.23 -26.25
N GLN A 172 -0.97 -2.37 -26.01
CA GLN A 172 -2.41 -2.48 -26.19
C GLN A 172 -3.14 -1.69 -25.08
N PHE A 173 -4.18 -0.92 -25.44
CA PHE A 173 -4.91 -0.03 -24.53
C PHE A 173 -3.98 0.92 -23.77
N THR A 174 -3.52 1.96 -24.47
CA THR A 174 -2.42 2.87 -24.07
C THR A 174 -2.61 3.51 -22.69
N HIS A 175 -3.85 3.68 -22.24
CA HIS A 175 -4.16 4.25 -20.94
C HIS A 175 -4.18 3.26 -19.76
N HIS A 176 -4.12 1.95 -20.00
CA HIS A 176 -4.05 0.94 -18.94
C HIS A 176 -2.66 0.99 -18.30
N ARG A 177 -2.51 1.76 -17.21
CA ARG A 177 -1.22 2.03 -16.59
C ARG A 177 -1.25 1.80 -15.08
N GLY A 178 -0.28 1.04 -14.60
CA GLY A 178 0.02 0.94 -13.18
C GLY A 178 -1.11 0.40 -12.29
N ILE A 179 -1.08 0.88 -11.05
CA ILE A 179 -2.03 0.60 -9.97
C ILE A 179 -2.76 1.89 -9.62
N PHE A 180 -4.09 1.87 -9.68
CA PHE A 180 -4.93 3.03 -9.38
C PHE A 180 -6.37 2.61 -9.04
N LEU A 181 -7.16 3.55 -8.51
CA LEU A 181 -8.60 3.40 -8.33
C LEU A 181 -9.34 4.17 -9.43
N GLY A 182 -10.32 3.54 -10.08
CA GLY A 182 -11.08 4.20 -11.16
C GLY A 182 -12.41 3.52 -11.49
N PHE A 183 -13.37 4.33 -11.93
CA PHE A 183 -14.75 3.92 -12.23
C PHE A 183 -15.23 4.54 -13.54
N SER A 184 -15.74 3.71 -14.45
CA SER A 184 -16.28 4.17 -15.74
C SER A 184 -17.65 4.81 -15.65
N LYS A 185 -18.39 4.57 -14.57
CA LYS A 185 -19.68 5.19 -14.31
C LYS A 185 -19.71 5.81 -12.92
N VAL A 186 -19.63 7.12 -12.87
CA VAL A 186 -19.76 7.88 -11.63
C VAL A 186 -20.90 8.88 -11.77
N THR A 187 -21.79 8.93 -10.78
CA THR A 187 -22.88 9.92 -10.74
C THR A 187 -22.80 10.74 -9.45
N TYR A 188 -22.85 12.07 -9.55
CA TYR A 188 -22.81 12.97 -8.39
C TYR A 188 -23.74 14.18 -8.57
N GLY A 189 -24.02 14.88 -7.47
CA GLY A 189 -24.85 16.09 -7.47
C GLY A 189 -26.21 15.88 -8.14
N ASN A 190 -26.61 16.81 -9.01
CA ASN A 190 -27.85 16.75 -9.78
C ASN A 190 -27.75 15.80 -10.99
N ASN A 191 -27.46 14.52 -10.74
CA ASN A 191 -27.35 13.46 -11.76
C ASN A 191 -26.27 13.73 -12.83
N VAL A 192 -25.17 14.39 -12.43
CA VAL A 192 -24.02 14.61 -13.30
C VAL A 192 -23.28 13.29 -13.45
N LYS A 193 -23.11 12.83 -14.70
CA LYS A 193 -22.47 11.55 -15.03
C LYS A 193 -21.08 11.81 -15.59
N VAL A 194 -20.08 11.14 -15.01
CA VAL A 194 -18.68 11.25 -15.41
C VAL A 194 -18.01 9.88 -15.42
N ASP A 195 -16.84 9.82 -16.05
CA ASP A 195 -16.01 8.63 -16.18
C ASP A 195 -14.59 8.95 -15.69
N ILE A 196 -14.25 8.50 -14.49
CA ILE A 196 -12.93 8.73 -13.87
C ILE A 196 -11.95 7.60 -14.21
N TRP A 197 -12.37 6.62 -15.01
CA TRP A 197 -11.52 5.53 -15.48
C TRP A 197 -10.90 5.85 -16.85
N HIS A 198 -11.69 6.27 -17.83
CA HIS A 198 -11.19 6.81 -19.10
C HIS A 198 -10.77 8.29 -18.98
N CYS A 199 -11.27 9.01 -17.97
CA CYS A 199 -10.99 10.43 -17.77
C CYS A 199 -11.27 11.27 -19.04
N LYS A 200 -12.47 11.19 -19.62
CA LYS A 200 -12.84 11.95 -20.83
C LYS A 200 -13.16 13.42 -20.54
N ASP A 201 -13.07 14.28 -21.54
CA ASP A 201 -13.44 15.71 -21.47
C ASP A 201 -12.74 16.45 -20.32
N ASP A 202 -13.48 17.01 -19.36
CA ASP A 202 -12.91 17.71 -18.20
C ASP A 202 -12.45 16.77 -17.07
N THR A 203 -12.82 15.50 -17.14
CA THR A 203 -12.68 14.58 -16.02
C THR A 203 -11.25 14.09 -15.88
N HIS A 204 -10.69 14.17 -14.68
CA HIS A 204 -9.31 13.77 -14.41
C HIS A 204 -9.10 13.53 -12.92
N GLN A 205 -8.04 12.82 -12.58
CA GLN A 205 -7.54 12.71 -11.22
C GLN A 205 -6.27 13.55 -11.10
N ALA A 206 -6.14 14.34 -10.03
CA ALA A 206 -4.98 15.20 -9.80
C ALA A 206 -4.34 14.88 -8.45
N PHE A 207 -3.01 14.72 -8.43
CA PHE A 207 -2.28 14.67 -7.16
C PHE A 207 -2.25 16.06 -6.54
N GLU A 208 -2.58 16.14 -5.25
CA GLU A 208 -2.61 17.39 -4.50
C GLU A 208 -1.40 17.51 -3.57
N LYS A 209 -1.15 16.48 -2.75
CA LYS A 209 -0.03 16.46 -1.80
C LYS A 209 0.19 15.08 -1.20
N VAL A 210 1.42 14.86 -0.73
CA VAL A 210 1.76 13.75 0.18
C VAL A 210 1.16 14.04 1.56
N LEU A 211 0.43 13.08 2.12
CA LEU A 211 -0.16 13.12 3.47
C LEU A 211 0.70 12.36 4.50
N LEU A 212 1.39 11.31 4.07
CA LEU A 212 2.28 10.50 4.91
C LEU A 212 3.37 9.87 4.05
N ARG A 213 4.59 9.82 4.59
CA ARG A 213 5.70 9.07 4.02
C ARG A 213 6.50 8.45 5.15
N GLU A 214 6.59 7.12 5.18
CA GLU A 214 7.32 6.35 6.19
C GLU A 214 8.21 5.33 5.48
N SER A 215 9.49 5.27 5.82
CA SER A 215 10.39 4.23 5.31
C SER A 215 11.28 3.71 6.41
N GLY A 216 11.79 2.51 6.20
CA GLY A 216 12.68 1.85 7.13
C GLY A 216 13.01 0.45 6.64
N PRO A 217 13.54 -0.41 7.52
CA PRO A 217 14.06 -1.70 7.11
C PRO A 217 13.00 -2.81 6.98
N VAL A 218 11.75 -2.55 7.42
CA VAL A 218 10.64 -3.52 7.34
C VAL A 218 9.69 -3.16 6.19
N LEU A 219 9.36 -1.88 6.06
CA LEU A 219 8.41 -1.39 5.07
C LEU A 219 8.72 0.04 4.59
N ALA A 220 8.13 0.38 3.45
CA ALA A 220 7.85 1.77 3.08
C ALA A 220 6.36 1.97 2.83
N SER A 221 5.85 3.16 3.17
CA SER A 221 4.49 3.56 2.92
C SER A 221 4.41 5.01 2.48
N GLU A 222 3.60 5.26 1.47
CA GLU A 222 3.21 6.60 1.02
C GLU A 222 1.69 6.69 0.99
N LYS A 223 1.15 7.80 1.52
CA LYS A 223 -0.26 8.16 1.42
C LYS A 223 -0.38 9.51 0.75
N ASP A 224 -1.22 9.59 -0.27
CA ASP A 224 -1.41 10.77 -1.11
C ASP A 224 -2.85 11.24 -1.09
N GLN A 225 -3.03 12.54 -1.18
CA GLN A 225 -4.31 13.16 -1.49
C GLN A 225 -4.44 13.34 -3.01
N ILE A 226 -5.53 12.80 -3.57
CA ILE A 226 -5.83 12.85 -4.99
C ILE A 226 -7.24 13.42 -5.19
N ALA A 227 -7.36 14.55 -5.89
CA ALA A 227 -8.64 15.12 -6.28
C ALA A 227 -9.26 14.34 -7.44
N TRP A 228 -10.56 14.08 -7.38
CA TRP A 228 -11.35 13.55 -8.48
C TRP A 228 -12.17 14.70 -9.07
N ASN A 229 -11.86 15.06 -10.31
CA ASN A 229 -12.41 16.22 -10.98
C ASN A 229 -13.40 15.81 -12.08
N GLY A 230 -14.52 16.51 -12.13
CA GLY A 230 -15.68 16.23 -12.95
C GLY A 230 -15.90 17.26 -14.06
N LYS A 231 -17.16 17.62 -14.29
CA LYS A 231 -17.54 18.59 -15.32
C LYS A 231 -17.03 19.98 -14.94
N ASN A 232 -16.58 20.78 -15.90
CA ASN A 232 -15.97 22.08 -15.65
C ASN A 232 -14.75 22.01 -14.71
N LYS A 233 -14.12 20.83 -14.60
CA LYS A 233 -12.98 20.54 -13.73
C LYS A 233 -13.27 20.74 -12.23
N GLU A 234 -14.53 20.66 -11.80
CA GLU A 234 -14.89 20.76 -10.38
C GLU A 234 -14.46 19.50 -9.61
N THR A 235 -13.88 19.67 -8.41
CA THR A 235 -13.57 18.54 -7.53
C THR A 235 -14.84 18.06 -6.82
N PHE A 236 -15.30 16.85 -7.16
CA PHE A 236 -16.51 16.26 -6.57
C PHE A 236 -16.20 15.20 -5.49
N ALA A 237 -14.97 14.69 -5.47
CA ALA A 237 -14.48 13.77 -4.44
C ALA A 237 -12.97 13.91 -4.23
N VAL A 238 -12.50 13.49 -3.06
CA VAL A 238 -11.09 13.44 -2.68
C VAL A 238 -10.76 12.03 -2.22
N GLU A 239 -9.74 11.46 -2.82
CA GLU A 239 -9.17 10.16 -2.49
C GLU A 239 -7.93 10.32 -1.59
N GLU A 240 -7.89 9.60 -0.49
CA GLU A 240 -6.66 9.31 0.25
C GLU A 240 -6.18 7.92 -0.15
N ARG A 241 -5.19 7.85 -1.04
CA ARG A 241 -4.63 6.59 -1.53
C ARG A 241 -3.36 6.27 -0.76
N GLN A 242 -3.23 5.05 -0.25
CA GLN A 242 -2.03 4.58 0.43
C GLN A 242 -1.54 3.28 -0.18
N LEU A 243 -0.24 3.23 -0.47
CA LEU A 243 0.45 1.98 -0.72
C LEU A 243 1.43 1.70 0.43
N VAL A 244 1.53 0.42 0.79
CA VAL A 244 2.54 -0.09 1.72
C VAL A 244 3.26 -1.24 1.06
N VAL A 245 4.59 -1.19 1.01
CA VAL A 245 5.42 -2.29 0.55
C VAL A 245 6.21 -2.86 1.71
N TYR A 246 6.09 -4.18 1.90
CA TYR A 246 6.81 -4.93 2.93
C TYR A 246 7.91 -5.76 2.29
N LYS A 247 9.06 -5.82 2.96
CA LYS A 247 10.10 -6.81 2.65
C LYS A 247 9.67 -8.15 3.24
N VAL A 248 9.29 -9.10 2.39
CA VAL A 248 8.90 -10.45 2.81
C VAL A 248 9.87 -11.49 2.22
N PRO A 249 10.00 -12.68 2.83
CA PRO A 249 10.85 -13.74 2.26
C PRO A 249 10.45 -14.08 0.82
N GLY A 250 11.41 -14.07 -0.10
CA GLY A 250 11.21 -14.43 -1.50
C GLY A 250 10.60 -13.35 -2.40
N GLY A 251 10.18 -12.21 -1.87
CA GLY A 251 9.47 -11.21 -2.67
C GLY A 251 9.11 -9.93 -1.92
N GLN A 252 8.07 -9.28 -2.40
CA GLN A 252 7.50 -8.08 -1.82
C GLN A 252 6.00 -8.31 -1.65
N LEU A 253 5.45 -7.85 -0.54
CA LEU A 253 4.00 -7.75 -0.37
C LEU A 253 3.62 -6.27 -0.52
N VAL A 254 2.63 -5.99 -1.36
CA VAL A 254 2.11 -4.63 -1.54
C VAL A 254 0.65 -4.59 -1.09
N GLU A 255 0.36 -3.72 -0.14
CA GLU A 255 -1.00 -3.40 0.28
C GLU A 255 -1.44 -2.11 -0.39
N PHE A 256 -2.65 -2.10 -0.94
CA PHE A 256 -3.30 -0.92 -1.48
C PHE A 256 -4.51 -0.60 -0.61
N GLN A 257 -4.62 0.67 -0.23
CA GLN A 257 -5.79 1.20 0.45
C GLN A 257 -6.22 2.50 -0.24
N SER A 258 -7.53 2.71 -0.35
CA SER A 258 -8.07 3.97 -0.81
C SER A 258 -9.31 4.34 0.01
N VAL A 259 -9.39 5.59 0.43
CA VAL A 259 -10.56 6.16 1.09
C VAL A 259 -11.02 7.35 0.27
N VAL A 260 -12.21 7.23 -0.33
CA VAL A 260 -12.81 8.29 -1.15
C VAL A 260 -13.88 9.00 -0.34
N ARG A 261 -13.77 10.33 -0.24
CA ARG A 261 -14.75 11.20 0.43
C ARG A 261 -15.32 12.20 -0.56
N THR A 262 -16.63 12.37 -0.55
CA THR A 262 -17.32 13.34 -1.41
C THR A 262 -17.05 14.75 -0.89
N THR A 263 -16.90 15.73 -1.78
CA THR A 263 -16.80 17.15 -1.39
C THR A 263 -18.17 17.80 -1.20
N GLY A 264 -19.23 17.10 -1.60
CA GLY A 264 -20.61 17.52 -1.45
C GLY A 264 -21.52 16.32 -1.16
N GLY A 265 -22.63 16.23 -1.91
CA GLY A 265 -23.62 15.17 -1.74
C GLY A 265 -23.15 13.76 -2.11
N PRO A 266 -24.06 12.78 -2.04
CA PRO A 266 -23.76 11.39 -2.38
C PRO A 266 -23.18 11.22 -3.78
N VAL A 267 -22.24 10.29 -3.90
CA VAL A 267 -21.64 9.87 -5.17
C VAL A 267 -21.93 8.39 -5.36
N LEU A 268 -22.53 8.04 -6.50
CA LEU A 268 -22.70 6.66 -6.93
C LEU A 268 -21.48 6.24 -7.76
N LEU A 269 -20.80 5.19 -7.31
CA LEU A 269 -19.70 4.54 -8.02
C LEU A 269 -20.21 3.22 -8.62
N ASP A 270 -20.06 3.07 -9.93
CA ASP A 270 -20.55 1.94 -10.70
C ASP A 270 -19.63 1.66 -11.90
N GLY A 271 -19.92 0.62 -12.66
CA GLY A 271 -19.24 0.20 -13.86
C GLY A 271 -19.14 -1.32 -13.96
N ASP A 272 -18.62 -1.81 -15.07
CA ASP A 272 -18.38 -3.24 -15.25
C ASP A 272 -17.05 -3.67 -14.57
N PRO A 273 -16.85 -4.99 -14.33
CA PRO A 273 -15.65 -5.49 -13.64
C PRO A 273 -14.31 -5.10 -14.28
N GLN A 274 -14.25 -4.78 -15.58
CA GLN A 274 -13.01 -4.39 -16.25
C GLN A 274 -12.67 -2.91 -16.06
N HIS A 275 -13.66 -2.10 -15.67
CA HIS A 275 -13.59 -0.64 -15.67
C HIS A 275 -14.06 0.02 -14.35
N ALA A 276 -14.28 -0.77 -13.29
CA ALA A 276 -14.70 -0.27 -11.97
C ALA A 276 -13.89 -0.88 -10.83
N GLY A 277 -13.51 -0.03 -9.87
CA GLY A 277 -12.82 -0.44 -8.65
C GLY A 277 -11.31 -0.31 -8.73
N PHE A 278 -10.62 -1.23 -8.05
CA PHE A 278 -9.16 -1.30 -7.97
C PHE A 278 -8.60 -1.89 -9.27
N HIS A 279 -7.60 -1.21 -9.83
CA HIS A 279 -6.94 -1.63 -11.06
C HIS A 279 -5.50 -2.00 -10.76
N PHE A 280 -5.11 -3.21 -11.14
CA PHE A 280 -3.73 -3.61 -11.37
C PHE A 280 -3.57 -3.89 -12.86
N ARG A 281 -2.79 -3.08 -13.58
CA ARG A 281 -2.53 -3.29 -15.00
C ARG A 281 -1.17 -3.94 -15.16
N ALA A 282 -1.18 -5.26 -15.37
CA ALA A 282 0.02 -6.06 -15.61
C ALA A 282 0.78 -5.58 -16.86
N SER A 283 2.09 -5.81 -16.88
CA SER A 283 2.99 -5.50 -18.00
C SER A 283 2.40 -5.94 -19.33
N ASN A 284 2.67 -5.18 -20.40
CA ASN A 284 2.16 -5.45 -21.74
C ASN A 284 2.59 -6.84 -22.26
N GLU A 285 3.73 -7.36 -21.78
CA GLU A 285 4.20 -8.71 -22.07
C GLU A 285 3.17 -9.80 -21.72
N VAL A 286 2.37 -9.60 -20.66
CA VAL A 286 1.33 -10.55 -20.28
C VAL A 286 0.28 -10.68 -21.38
N SER A 287 -0.15 -9.56 -21.97
CA SER A 287 -1.10 -9.61 -23.09
C SER A 287 -0.49 -10.29 -24.32
N GLU A 288 0.75 -9.90 -24.64
CA GLU A 288 1.41 -10.29 -25.90
C GLU A 288 1.91 -11.73 -25.92
N LYS A 289 2.33 -12.28 -24.76
CA LYS A 289 3.04 -13.57 -24.71
C LYS A 289 2.31 -14.63 -23.89
N THR A 290 1.75 -14.27 -22.74
CA THR A 290 1.30 -15.24 -21.73
C THR A 290 -0.18 -15.10 -21.37
N SER A 291 -0.98 -14.42 -22.21
CA SER A 291 -2.40 -14.19 -21.94
C SER A 291 -3.20 -15.49 -21.76
N LYS A 292 -2.79 -16.56 -22.45
CA LYS A 292 -3.39 -17.91 -22.34
C LYS A 292 -2.92 -18.70 -21.12
N GLU A 293 -1.91 -18.22 -20.41
CA GLU A 293 -1.31 -18.85 -19.23
C GLU A 293 -1.72 -18.15 -17.94
N THR A 294 -2.28 -16.94 -18.04
CA THR A 294 -2.69 -16.14 -16.88
C THR A 294 -3.88 -16.76 -16.18
N ILE A 295 -3.80 -16.90 -14.85
CA ILE A 295 -4.89 -17.38 -14.00
C ILE A 295 -5.32 -16.28 -13.02
N TYR A 296 -6.60 -16.27 -12.67
CA TYR A 296 -7.13 -15.45 -11.58
C TYR A 296 -7.42 -16.34 -10.38
N LEU A 297 -6.92 -15.95 -9.21
CA LEU A 297 -7.32 -16.54 -7.94
C LEU A 297 -8.43 -15.71 -7.33
N ARG A 298 -9.63 -16.28 -7.26
CA ARG A 298 -10.83 -15.63 -6.73
C ARG A 298 -11.22 -16.26 -5.38
N PRO A 299 -12.08 -15.60 -4.59
CA PRO A 299 -12.54 -16.16 -3.31
C PRO A 299 -13.23 -17.52 -3.45
N ASP A 300 -13.84 -17.80 -4.59
CA ASP A 300 -14.55 -19.04 -4.92
C ASP A 300 -13.68 -20.08 -5.64
N GLY A 301 -12.43 -19.76 -5.98
CA GLY A 301 -11.48 -20.72 -6.53
C GLY A 301 -10.50 -20.13 -7.55
N GLU A 302 -9.68 -21.02 -8.10
CA GLU A 302 -8.78 -20.72 -9.20
C GLU A 302 -9.52 -20.82 -10.54
N ASP A 303 -9.38 -19.80 -11.38
CA ASP A 303 -9.92 -19.79 -12.75
C ASP A 303 -9.05 -20.62 -13.71
N LYS A 304 -9.63 -20.97 -14.86
CA LYS A 304 -8.87 -21.59 -15.95
C LYS A 304 -7.85 -20.61 -16.54
N PRO A 305 -6.68 -21.09 -17.00
CA PRO A 305 -5.72 -20.27 -17.73
C PRO A 305 -6.38 -19.55 -18.92
N GLY A 306 -6.14 -18.25 -19.03
CA GLY A 306 -6.69 -17.38 -20.07
C GLY A 306 -8.16 -16.99 -19.89
N ALA A 307 -8.80 -17.32 -18.76
CA ALA A 307 -10.12 -16.78 -18.44
C ALA A 307 -10.04 -15.28 -18.15
N SER A 308 -11.03 -14.50 -18.61
CA SER A 308 -11.14 -13.05 -18.40
C SER A 308 -12.51 -12.66 -17.88
#